data_AF-A0A3S3U2R6-F1
#
_entry.id   AF-A0A3S3U2R6-F1
#
_cell.length_a   1.000
_cell.length_b   1.000
_cell.length_c   1.000
_cell.angle_alpha   90.00
_cell.angle_beta   90.00
_cell.angle_gamma   90.00
#
_symmetry.space_group_name_H-M   'P 1'
#
loop_
_entity.id
_entity.type
_entity.pdbx_description
1 polymer ?
#
loop_
_entity_poly.entity_id
_entity_poly.type
_entity_poly.pdbx_seq_one_letter_code
_entity_poly.pdbx_strand_id
1 'polypeptide(L)'
;MINLKDETRHVSVGQLSIFIYPWRQLEEDAQSGDLFTCHLVQEAKPLVDPDGYLPRLQSAFQFRSSYQDDIERAFDLGWYLVRFGDELTSALLAKRALWCIRTVLIARSAERRVPVFAPRQLAQQTPSKPARELLNARHHQPDGNSLRQALRSFLETEATSASLLVDAEKSVFLGRFVATSNKVALQTLKQHEKNRKGYS
;
A
#
# COMPACT_ATOMS: atom_id res chain seq x y z
N MET A 1 7.68 -19.01 27.03
CA MET A 1 6.69 -18.01 27.50
C MET A 1 6.48 -17.03 26.35
N ILE A 2 5.38 -17.14 25.60
CA ILE A 2 5.14 -16.31 24.41
C ILE A 2 4.55 -14.99 24.90
N ASN A 3 5.24 -13.87 24.71
CA ASN A 3 4.71 -12.55 25.08
C ASN A 3 3.53 -12.23 24.15
N LEU A 4 2.31 -12.36 24.69
CA LEU A 4 1.05 -12.25 23.94
C LEU A 4 0.66 -10.80 23.62
N LYS A 5 1.38 -9.81 24.16
CA LYS A 5 0.88 -8.43 24.26
C LYS A 5 1.42 -7.44 23.21
N ASP A 6 2.53 -7.76 22.52
CA ASP A 6 3.29 -6.71 21.83
C ASP A 6 3.42 -6.87 20.31
N GLU A 7 2.84 -7.91 19.70
CA GLU A 7 3.02 -8.17 18.26
C GLU A 7 1.71 -8.31 17.50
N THR A 8 1.66 -7.69 16.32
CA THR A 8 0.58 -7.93 15.34
C THR A 8 0.63 -9.37 14.83
N ARG A 9 -0.50 -10.06 14.86
CA ARG A 9 -0.61 -11.45 14.37
C ARG A 9 -1.58 -11.53 13.20
N HIS A 10 -1.29 -12.43 12.28
CA HIS A 10 -2.18 -12.78 11.18
C HIS A 10 -2.54 -14.25 11.27
N VAL A 11 -3.82 -14.55 11.33
CA VAL A 11 -4.39 -15.91 11.31
C VAL A 11 -5.23 -16.02 10.05
N SER A 12 -4.98 -17.04 9.23
CA SER A 12 -5.77 -17.31 8.03
C SER A 12 -6.46 -18.65 8.17
N VAL A 13 -7.78 -18.67 7.96
CA VAL A 13 -8.63 -19.86 8.01
C VAL A 13 -9.51 -19.88 6.76
N GLY A 14 -9.15 -20.73 5.79
CA GLY A 14 -9.82 -20.75 4.49
C GLY A 14 -9.70 -19.40 3.77
N GLN A 15 -10.84 -18.74 3.50
CA GLN A 15 -10.88 -17.40 2.89
C GLN A 15 -10.90 -16.26 3.93
N LEU A 16 -10.91 -16.59 5.23
CA LEU A 16 -10.90 -15.62 6.31
C LEU A 16 -9.46 -15.24 6.66
N SER A 17 -9.19 -13.94 6.75
CA SER A 17 -7.97 -13.37 7.32
C SER A 17 -8.31 -12.56 8.55
N ILE A 18 -7.78 -12.98 9.71
CA ILE A 18 -7.92 -12.29 10.99
C ILE A 18 -6.59 -11.66 11.34
N PHE A 19 -6.60 -10.36 11.63
CA PHE A 19 -5.44 -9.66 12.15
C PHE A 19 -5.70 -9.25 13.60
N ILE A 20 -4.76 -9.54 14.49
CA ILE A 20 -4.82 -9.21 15.92
C ILE A 20 -3.77 -8.15 16.18
N TYR A 21 -4.19 -6.97 16.61
CA TYR A 21 -3.30 -5.84 16.87
C TYR A 21 -3.30 -5.49 18.37
N PRO A 22 -2.13 -5.17 18.96
CA PRO A 22 -2.08 -4.56 20.27
C PRO A 22 -2.85 -3.23 20.28
N TRP A 23 -3.71 -3.01 21.28
CA TRP A 23 -4.51 -1.78 21.38
C TRP A 23 -3.62 -0.52 21.37
N ARG A 24 -2.55 -0.53 22.17
CA ARG A 24 -1.63 0.62 22.26
C ARG A 24 -1.04 0.99 20.90
N GLN A 25 -0.70 0.00 20.08
CA GLN A 25 -0.19 0.24 18.74
C GLN A 25 -1.26 0.90 17.85
N LEU A 26 -2.50 0.39 17.84
CA LEU A 26 -3.58 1.00 17.07
C LEU A 26 -3.91 2.43 17.53
N GLU A 27 -3.84 2.68 18.84
CA GLU A 27 -4.06 4.00 19.41
C GLU A 27 -2.96 5.00 18.99
N GLU A 28 -1.69 4.58 19.06
CA GLU A 28 -0.55 5.37 18.56
C GLU A 28 -0.65 5.61 17.05
N ASP A 29 -1.01 4.58 16.28
CA ASP A 29 -1.21 4.68 14.83
C ASP A 29 -2.37 5.64 14.48
N ALA A 30 -3.48 5.60 15.23
CA ALA A 30 -4.59 6.54 15.09
C ALA A 30 -4.18 7.98 15.36
N GLN A 31 -3.47 8.23 16.45
CA GLN A 31 -2.99 9.57 16.82
C GLN A 31 -1.96 10.10 15.80
N SER A 32 -1.16 9.21 15.21
CA SER A 32 -0.21 9.56 14.16
C SER A 32 -0.86 9.75 12.78
N GLY A 33 -2.14 9.43 12.63
CA GLY A 33 -2.86 9.47 11.36
C GLY A 33 -2.41 8.43 10.35
N ASP A 34 -2.13 7.21 10.78
CA ASP A 34 -1.81 6.11 9.88
C ASP A 34 -2.97 5.79 8.90
N LEU A 35 -2.66 5.52 7.63
CA LEU A 35 -3.67 5.29 6.59
C LEU A 35 -4.43 3.96 6.76
N PHE A 36 -3.81 2.94 7.33
CA PHE A 36 -4.52 1.69 7.64
C PHE A 36 -5.49 1.90 8.80
N THR A 37 -5.08 2.63 9.83
CA THR A 37 -5.98 2.99 10.94
C THR A 37 -7.09 3.94 10.49
N CYS A 38 -6.80 4.87 9.57
CA CYS A 38 -7.81 5.69 8.90
C CYS A 38 -8.89 4.83 8.24
N HIS A 39 -8.49 3.78 7.51
CA HIS A 39 -9.42 2.83 6.90
C HIS A 39 -10.30 2.13 7.93
N LEU A 40 -9.74 1.67 9.05
CA LEU A 40 -10.52 1.04 10.13
C LEU A 40 -11.55 2.02 10.72
N VAL A 41 -11.12 3.23 11.05
CA VAL A 41 -11.97 4.29 11.64
C VAL A 41 -13.16 4.64 10.74
N GLN A 42 -12.96 4.62 9.43
CA GLN A 42 -13.96 5.02 8.44
C GLN A 42 -14.91 3.89 8.03
N GLU A 43 -14.42 2.66 7.89
CA GLU A 43 -15.20 1.58 7.26
C GLU A 43 -15.48 0.38 8.17
N ALA A 44 -14.79 0.24 9.31
CA ALA A 44 -14.97 -0.93 10.18
C ALA A 44 -16.38 -0.97 10.78
N LYS A 45 -16.89 -2.19 10.91
CA LYS A 45 -18.15 -2.47 11.61
C LYS A 45 -17.86 -3.42 12.77
N PRO A 46 -18.32 -3.11 13.98
CA PRO A 46 -18.08 -3.99 15.11
C PRO A 46 -18.91 -5.28 14.92
N LEU A 47 -18.26 -6.43 15.07
CA LEU A 47 -18.96 -7.70 15.24
C LEU A 47 -19.26 -7.96 16.72
N VAL A 48 -18.28 -7.71 17.58
CA VAL A 48 -18.35 -7.78 19.04
C VAL A 48 -17.46 -6.65 19.58
N ASP A 49 -18.04 -5.69 20.30
CA ASP A 49 -17.29 -4.57 20.90
C ASP A 49 -17.96 -4.08 22.21
N PRO A 50 -18.02 -4.91 23.26
CA PRO A 50 -18.67 -4.55 24.52
C PRO A 50 -17.97 -3.37 25.22
N ASP A 51 -16.66 -3.20 25.00
CA ASP A 51 -15.82 -2.18 25.64
C ASP A 51 -15.65 -0.91 24.78
N GLY A 52 -16.33 -0.82 23.63
CA GLY A 52 -16.33 0.36 22.77
C GLY A 52 -14.97 0.73 22.19
N TYR A 53 -14.12 -0.25 21.86
CA TYR A 53 -12.80 -0.03 21.26
C TYR A 53 -12.88 0.67 19.91
N LEU A 54 -13.85 0.37 19.05
CA LEU A 54 -13.97 1.04 17.76
C LEU A 54 -14.35 2.53 17.91
N PRO A 55 -15.40 2.90 18.68
CA PRO A 55 -15.66 4.31 19.01
C PRO A 55 -14.46 5.04 19.62
N ARG A 56 -13.69 4.38 20.50
CA ARG A 56 -12.48 4.96 21.09
C ARG A 56 -11.41 5.22 20.03
N LEU A 57 -11.19 4.27 19.12
CA LEU A 57 -10.23 4.42 18.03
C LEU A 57 -10.64 5.54 17.06
N GLN A 58 -11.94 5.62 16.74
CA GLN A 58 -12.51 6.71 15.94
C GLN A 58 -12.30 8.07 16.59
N SER A 59 -12.46 8.15 17.92
CA SER A 59 -12.25 9.39 18.68
C SER A 59 -10.77 9.79 18.79
N ALA A 60 -9.86 8.81 18.79
CA ALA A 60 -8.41 9.05 18.89
C ALA A 60 -7.78 9.47 17.55
N PHE A 61 -8.43 9.17 16.42
CA PHE A 61 -7.85 9.36 15.10
C PHE A 61 -7.66 10.83 14.74
N GLN A 62 -6.49 11.14 14.17
CA GLN A 62 -6.17 12.47 13.64
C GLN A 62 -5.60 12.35 12.23
N PHE A 63 -6.00 13.23 11.33
CA PHE A 63 -5.33 13.29 10.01
C PHE A 63 -3.95 13.93 10.16
N ARG A 64 -2.95 13.37 9.46
CA ARG A 64 -1.67 14.06 9.25
C ARG A 64 -1.90 15.37 8.48
N SER A 65 -1.00 16.33 8.68
CA SER A 65 -0.95 17.55 7.88
C SER A 65 -0.58 17.28 6.42
N SER A 66 0.15 16.18 6.17
CA SER A 66 0.56 15.72 4.85
C SER A 66 0.75 14.20 4.87
N TYR A 67 0.43 13.54 3.75
CA TYR A 67 0.70 12.12 3.52
C TYR A 67 1.77 11.91 2.45
N GLN A 68 2.58 12.94 2.18
CA GLN A 68 3.60 12.94 1.14
C GLN A 68 4.62 11.80 1.30
N ASP A 69 4.99 11.43 2.53
CA ASP A 69 5.83 10.26 2.81
C ASP A 69 5.26 8.96 2.25
N ASP A 70 3.95 8.73 2.42
CA ASP A 70 3.28 7.52 1.93
C ASP A 70 3.22 7.52 0.39
N ILE A 71 3.00 8.70 -0.19
CA ILE A 71 3.02 8.93 -1.64
C ILE A 71 4.42 8.65 -2.19
N GLU A 72 5.47 9.23 -1.63
CA GLU A 72 6.85 9.07 -2.09
C GLU A 72 7.32 7.62 -1.99
N ARG A 73 7.01 6.93 -0.89
CA ARG A 73 7.31 5.50 -0.75
C ARG A 73 6.58 4.66 -1.80
N ALA A 74 5.32 5.01 -2.13
CA ALA A 74 4.58 4.33 -3.18
C ALA A 74 5.13 4.63 -4.58
N PHE A 75 5.57 5.86 -4.83
CA PHE A 75 6.22 6.28 -6.07
C PHE A 75 7.57 5.61 -6.29
N ASP A 76 8.42 5.58 -5.26
CA ASP A 76 9.73 4.91 -5.31
C ASP A 76 9.57 3.44 -5.70
N LEU A 77 8.65 2.73 -5.05
CA LEU A 77 8.37 1.35 -5.40
C LEU A 77 7.73 1.25 -6.80
N GLY A 78 6.82 2.16 -7.15
CA GLY A 78 6.16 2.18 -8.45
C GLY A 78 7.16 2.26 -9.60
N TRP A 79 8.08 3.22 -9.54
CA TRP A 79 9.13 3.39 -10.56
C TRP A 79 10.10 2.21 -10.60
N TYR A 80 10.45 1.64 -9.44
CA TYR A 80 11.21 0.39 -9.40
C TYR A 80 10.50 -0.74 -10.16
N LEU A 81 9.19 -0.92 -9.94
CA LEU A 81 8.41 -1.95 -10.63
C LEU A 81 8.29 -1.71 -12.13
N VAL A 82 8.18 -0.45 -12.56
CA VAL A 82 8.18 -0.09 -13.99
C VAL A 82 9.49 -0.49 -14.66
N ARG A 83 10.62 -0.32 -13.98
CA ARG A 83 11.97 -0.54 -14.53
C ARG A 83 12.47 -1.98 -14.41
N PHE A 84 12.23 -2.61 -13.26
CA PHE A 84 12.83 -3.90 -12.87
C PHE A 84 11.77 -4.95 -12.49
N GLY A 85 10.51 -4.70 -12.82
CA GLY A 85 9.40 -5.59 -12.45
C GLY A 85 9.30 -6.86 -13.29
N ASP A 86 10.01 -6.95 -14.41
CA ASP A 86 10.18 -8.19 -15.21
C ASP A 86 10.91 -9.29 -14.43
N GLU A 87 11.74 -8.93 -13.45
CA GLU A 87 12.36 -9.91 -12.55
C GLU A 87 11.34 -10.55 -11.58
N LEU A 88 10.17 -9.94 -11.37
CA LEU A 88 9.16 -10.43 -10.44
C LEU A 88 8.17 -11.39 -11.11
N THR A 89 7.63 -12.32 -10.31
CA THR A 89 6.46 -13.11 -10.75
C THR A 89 5.29 -12.17 -11.07
N SER A 90 4.51 -12.45 -12.11
CA SER A 90 3.35 -11.63 -12.52
C SER A 90 2.37 -11.34 -11.38
N ALA A 91 2.12 -12.33 -10.51
CA ALA A 91 1.23 -12.16 -9.36
C ALA A 91 1.77 -11.14 -8.33
N LEU A 92 3.07 -11.19 -8.02
CA LEU A 92 3.71 -10.24 -7.11
C LEU A 92 3.75 -8.83 -7.73
N LEU A 93 4.09 -8.74 -9.02
CA LEU A 93 4.08 -7.47 -9.75
C LEU A 93 2.68 -6.83 -9.74
N ALA A 94 1.63 -7.57 -10.07
CA ALA A 94 0.24 -7.11 -10.05
C ALA A 94 -0.18 -6.62 -8.65
N LYS A 95 0.14 -7.39 -7.62
CA LYS A 95 -0.15 -7.03 -6.24
C LYS A 95 0.52 -5.71 -5.84
N ARG A 96 1.80 -5.51 -6.20
CA ARG A 96 2.56 -4.31 -5.81
C ARG A 96 2.20 -3.10 -6.66
N ALA A 97 1.93 -3.27 -7.95
CA ALA A 97 1.44 -2.20 -8.82
C ALA A 97 0.10 -1.64 -8.31
N LEU A 98 -0.86 -2.52 -7.98
CA LEU A 98 -2.13 -2.12 -7.37
C LEU A 98 -1.93 -1.46 -6.01
N TRP A 99 -0.99 -1.94 -5.20
CA TRP A 99 -0.66 -1.31 -3.92
C TRP A 99 -0.15 0.13 -4.13
N CYS A 100 0.79 0.36 -5.05
CA CYS A 100 1.29 1.71 -5.34
C CYS A 100 0.16 2.66 -5.75
N ILE A 101 -0.67 2.26 -6.72
CA ILE A 101 -1.81 3.08 -7.19
C ILE A 101 -2.75 3.42 -6.04
N ARG A 102 -3.15 2.41 -5.26
CA ARG A 102 -4.10 2.61 -4.16
C ARG A 102 -3.53 3.50 -3.06
N THR A 103 -2.27 3.28 -2.66
CA THR A 103 -1.65 4.08 -1.60
C THR A 103 -1.59 5.55 -1.98
N VAL A 104 -1.19 5.88 -3.22
CA VAL A 104 -1.16 7.28 -3.69
C VAL A 104 -2.55 7.91 -3.65
N LEU A 105 -3.57 7.24 -4.21
CA LEU A 105 -4.92 7.78 -4.28
C LEU A 105 -5.57 7.88 -2.88
N ILE A 106 -5.37 6.89 -2.01
CA ILE A 106 -5.84 6.90 -0.61
C ILE A 106 -5.19 8.08 0.12
N ALA A 107 -3.86 8.23 0.04
CA ALA A 107 -3.14 9.33 0.68
C ALA A 107 -3.67 10.70 0.23
N ARG A 108 -3.84 10.91 -1.08
CA ARG A 108 -4.44 12.16 -1.62
C ARG A 108 -5.86 12.41 -1.14
N SER A 109 -6.69 11.37 -1.05
CA SER A 109 -8.05 11.49 -0.52
C SER A 109 -8.07 11.82 0.99
N ALA A 110 -7.13 11.26 1.75
CA ALA A 110 -6.94 11.54 3.17
C ALA A 110 -6.41 12.96 3.42
N GLU A 111 -5.53 13.49 2.56
CA GLU A 111 -5.08 14.91 2.60
C GLU A 111 -6.27 15.87 2.44
N ARG A 112 -7.27 15.50 1.63
CA ARG A 112 -8.52 16.25 1.46
C ARG A 112 -9.53 16.02 2.58
N ARG A 113 -9.20 15.19 3.57
CA ARG A 113 -10.07 14.77 4.68
C ARG A 113 -11.36 14.08 4.25
N VAL A 114 -11.37 13.50 3.04
CA VAL A 114 -12.46 12.67 2.53
C VAL A 114 -11.85 11.37 2.03
N PRO A 115 -11.34 10.53 2.94
CA PRO A 115 -10.60 9.33 2.58
C PRO A 115 -11.50 8.35 1.81
N VAL A 116 -10.95 7.72 0.78
CA VAL A 116 -11.65 6.75 -0.06
C VAL A 116 -10.80 5.48 -0.15
N PHE A 117 -11.37 4.33 0.18
CA PHE A 117 -10.63 3.05 0.19
C PHE A 117 -11.15 2.03 -0.82
N ALA A 118 -12.45 2.11 -1.18
CA ALA A 118 -13.07 1.17 -2.09
C ALA A 118 -12.45 1.26 -3.50
N PRO A 119 -12.03 0.13 -4.12
CA PRO A 119 -11.34 0.15 -5.41
C PRO A 119 -12.09 0.88 -6.53
N ARG A 120 -13.42 0.70 -6.61
CA ARG A 120 -14.25 1.37 -7.63
C ARG A 120 -14.30 2.87 -7.44
N GLN A 121 -14.32 3.35 -6.20
CA GLN A 121 -14.31 4.78 -5.90
C GLN A 121 -12.92 5.37 -6.14
N LEU A 122 -11.85 4.66 -5.79
CA LEU A 122 -10.47 5.05 -6.15
C LEU A 122 -10.31 5.18 -7.67
N ALA A 123 -10.90 4.26 -8.44
CA ALA A 123 -10.86 4.28 -9.90
C ALA A 123 -11.52 5.54 -10.50
N GLN A 124 -12.48 6.14 -9.80
CA GLN A 124 -13.13 7.40 -10.18
C GLN A 124 -12.26 8.62 -9.87
N GLN A 125 -11.28 8.51 -8.97
CA GLN A 125 -10.43 9.63 -8.56
C GLN A 125 -9.21 9.85 -9.46
N THR A 126 -8.79 8.83 -10.22
CA THR A 126 -7.62 8.95 -11.10
C THR A 126 -8.03 9.34 -12.52
N PRO A 127 -7.35 10.32 -13.15
CA PRO A 127 -7.51 10.62 -14.56
C PRO A 127 -6.86 9.57 -15.47
N SER A 128 -5.94 8.74 -14.95
CA SER A 128 -5.27 7.68 -15.72
C SER A 128 -6.24 6.55 -16.06
N LYS A 129 -6.62 6.45 -17.34
CA LYS A 129 -7.47 5.36 -17.86
C LYS A 129 -6.87 3.97 -17.59
N PRO A 130 -5.56 3.71 -17.84
CA PRO A 130 -4.96 2.42 -17.51
C PRO A 130 -5.02 2.08 -16.01
N ALA A 131 -4.79 3.05 -15.12
CA ALA A 131 -4.89 2.82 -13.68
C ALA A 131 -6.33 2.49 -13.25
N ARG A 132 -7.32 3.19 -13.83
CA ARG A 132 -8.74 2.93 -13.61
C ARG A 132 -9.12 1.50 -14.01
N GLU A 133 -8.63 1.02 -15.15
CA GLU A 133 -8.86 -0.35 -15.62
C GLU A 133 -8.24 -1.37 -14.66
N LEU A 134 -6.99 -1.16 -14.22
CA LEU A 134 -6.34 -2.03 -13.23
C LEU A 134 -7.12 -2.12 -11.92
N LEU A 135 -7.60 -0.99 -11.39
CA LEU A 135 -8.37 -0.95 -10.15
C LEU A 135 -9.71 -1.70 -10.26
N ASN A 136 -10.35 -1.64 -11.42
CA ASN A 136 -11.63 -2.33 -11.69
C ASN A 136 -11.44 -3.82 -12.00
N ALA A 137 -10.36 -4.19 -12.68
CA ALA A 137 -10.07 -5.55 -13.14
C ALA A 137 -9.14 -6.33 -12.19
N ARG A 138 -9.23 -6.10 -10.87
CA ARG A 138 -8.28 -6.65 -9.86
C ARG A 138 -8.10 -8.17 -9.85
N HIS A 139 -9.06 -8.92 -10.40
CA HIS A 139 -9.04 -10.38 -10.48
C HIS A 139 -8.52 -10.91 -11.82
N HIS A 140 -8.34 -10.03 -12.80
CA HIS A 140 -7.68 -10.36 -14.04
C HIS A 140 -6.17 -10.19 -13.84
N GLN A 141 -5.37 -11.07 -14.44
CA GLN A 141 -3.92 -10.94 -14.45
C GLN A 141 -3.49 -10.42 -15.83
N PRO A 142 -3.24 -9.11 -15.99
CA PRO A 142 -2.65 -8.59 -17.21
C PRO A 142 -1.26 -9.22 -17.40
N ASP A 143 -0.78 -9.25 -18.63
CA ASP A 143 0.63 -9.54 -18.87
C ASP A 143 1.50 -8.47 -18.16
N GLY A 144 2.73 -8.87 -17.81
CA GLY A 144 3.63 -8.02 -17.03
C GLY A 144 3.99 -6.70 -17.74
N ASN A 145 4.05 -6.67 -19.07
CA ASN A 145 4.41 -5.47 -19.82
C ASN A 145 3.26 -4.45 -19.79
N SER A 146 2.03 -4.87 -20.07
CA SER A 146 0.84 -4.01 -19.99
C SER A 146 0.67 -3.42 -18.59
N LEU A 147 0.91 -4.24 -17.56
CA LEU A 147 0.85 -3.79 -16.17
C LEU A 147 1.90 -2.71 -15.86
N ARG A 148 3.15 -2.91 -16.27
CA ARG A 148 4.21 -1.90 -16.09
C ARG A 148 3.92 -0.61 -16.86
N GLN A 149 3.39 -0.72 -18.09
CA GLN A 149 3.01 0.45 -18.89
C GLN A 149 1.86 1.23 -18.24
N ALA A 150 0.84 0.53 -17.73
CA ALA A 150 -0.28 1.15 -17.03
C ALA A 150 0.18 1.85 -15.73
N LEU A 151 1.06 1.21 -14.96
CA LEU A 151 1.67 1.81 -13.77
C LEU A 151 2.53 3.03 -14.13
N ARG A 152 3.31 2.96 -15.20
CA ARG A 152 4.11 4.10 -15.69
C ARG A 152 3.22 5.30 -16.02
N SER A 153 2.19 5.08 -16.84
CA SER A 153 1.23 6.12 -17.22
C SER A 153 0.57 6.76 -16.00
N PHE A 154 0.22 5.96 -14.99
CA PHE A 154 -0.28 6.47 -13.71
C PHE A 154 0.74 7.38 -13.02
N LEU A 155 1.97 6.90 -12.82
CA LEU A 155 3.01 7.66 -12.11
C LEU A 155 3.36 8.96 -12.83
N GLU A 156 3.46 8.95 -14.16
CA GLU A 156 3.71 10.14 -14.97
C GLU A 156 2.57 11.16 -14.90
N THR A 157 1.32 10.69 -14.78
CA THR A 157 0.15 11.57 -14.65
C THR A 157 0.06 12.19 -13.25
N GLU A 158 0.41 11.42 -12.22
CA GLU A 158 0.27 11.85 -10.82
C GLU A 158 1.49 12.65 -10.30
N ALA A 159 2.66 12.53 -10.94
CA ALA A 159 3.85 13.27 -10.57
C ALA A 159 3.92 14.66 -11.20
N THR A 160 4.07 15.69 -10.37
CA THR A 160 4.38 17.06 -10.83
C THR A 160 5.84 17.20 -11.30
N SER A 161 6.73 16.24 -11.01
CA SER A 161 8.15 16.24 -11.40
C SER A 161 8.73 14.83 -11.42
N ALA A 162 8.32 13.99 -12.39
CA ALA A 162 8.76 12.59 -12.50
C ALA A 162 10.23 12.39 -12.97
N SER A 163 10.95 13.45 -13.30
CA SER A 163 12.18 13.37 -14.11
C SER A 163 13.31 12.54 -13.48
N LEU A 164 13.46 12.53 -12.15
CA LEU A 164 14.67 11.99 -11.50
C LEU A 164 14.74 10.46 -11.40
N LEU A 165 13.62 9.74 -11.48
CA LEU A 165 13.59 8.28 -11.28
C LEU A 165 13.44 7.48 -12.57
N VAL A 166 13.14 8.14 -13.70
CA VAL A 166 12.90 7.47 -14.98
C VAL A 166 14.13 6.69 -15.44
N ASP A 167 15.32 7.22 -15.20
CA ASP A 167 16.61 6.62 -15.62
C ASP A 167 17.49 6.16 -14.45
N ALA A 168 16.99 6.21 -13.22
CA ALA A 168 17.75 5.81 -12.03
C ALA A 168 18.19 4.34 -12.09
N GLU A 169 19.37 4.06 -11.56
CA GLU A 169 19.88 2.70 -11.39
C GLU A 169 19.17 1.97 -10.24
N LYS A 170 19.22 0.63 -10.27
CA LYS A 170 18.62 -0.22 -9.23
C LYS A 170 19.14 0.11 -7.83
N SER A 171 20.45 0.39 -7.70
CA SER A 171 21.13 0.77 -6.45
C SER A 171 20.51 2.02 -5.80
N VAL A 172 20.08 3.00 -6.61
CA VAL A 172 19.44 4.24 -6.14
C VAL A 172 18.11 3.93 -5.46
N PHE A 173 17.27 3.07 -6.06
CA PHE A 173 16.02 2.64 -5.45
C PHE A 173 16.24 1.91 -4.13
N LEU A 174 17.22 0.99 -4.09
CA LEU A 174 17.56 0.26 -2.86
C LEU A 174 17.98 1.21 -1.74
N GLY A 175 18.82 2.20 -2.04
CA GLY A 175 19.22 3.24 -1.09
C GLY A 175 18.02 4.02 -0.55
N ARG A 176 17.10 4.43 -1.43
CA ARG A 176 15.88 5.15 -1.04
C ARG A 176 14.94 4.30 -0.19
N PHE A 177 14.77 3.02 -0.50
CA PHE A 177 13.92 2.11 0.29
C PHE A 177 14.42 1.94 1.72
N VAL A 178 15.74 1.86 1.91
CA VAL A 178 16.35 1.79 3.23
C VAL A 178 16.22 3.13 3.95
N ALA A 179 16.60 4.24 3.31
CA ALA A 179 16.58 5.57 3.90
C ALA A 179 15.17 5.98 4.38
N THR A 180 14.13 5.62 3.63
CA THR A 180 12.73 5.95 3.93
C THR A 180 12.01 4.88 4.75
N SER A 181 12.72 3.81 5.15
CA SER A 181 12.14 2.64 5.81
C SER A 181 10.89 2.10 5.09
N ASN A 182 10.95 2.02 3.76
CA ASN A 182 9.84 1.57 2.91
C ASN A 182 9.61 0.06 3.08
N LYS A 183 8.86 -0.31 4.13
CA LYS A 183 8.61 -1.71 4.52
C LYS A 183 8.06 -2.55 3.37
N VAL A 184 7.20 -1.97 2.52
CA VAL A 184 6.56 -2.69 1.41
C VAL A 184 7.55 -2.97 0.28
N ALA A 185 8.40 -2.02 -0.08
CA ALA A 185 9.47 -2.24 -1.05
C ALA A 185 10.48 -3.28 -0.54
N LEU A 186 10.96 -3.13 0.69
CA LEU A 186 11.90 -4.06 1.32
C LEU A 186 11.33 -5.49 1.42
N GLN A 187 10.04 -5.62 1.74
CA GLN A 187 9.37 -6.93 1.74
C GLN A 187 9.26 -7.53 0.33
N THR A 188 9.05 -6.69 -0.69
CA THR A 188 8.99 -7.14 -2.09
C THR A 188 10.32 -7.76 -2.52
N LEU A 189 11.44 -7.13 -2.18
CA LEU A 189 12.78 -7.66 -2.47
C LEU A 189 13.03 -8.98 -1.75
N LYS A 190 12.72 -9.07 -0.45
CA LYS A 190 12.84 -10.31 0.33
C LYS A 190 11.99 -11.46 -0.25
N GLN A 191 10.77 -11.16 -0.71
CA GLN A 191 9.89 -12.16 -1.34
C GLN A 191 10.46 -12.63 -2.68
N HIS A 192 10.98 -11.71 -3.49
CA HIS A 192 11.64 -12.05 -4.75
C HIS A 192 12.85 -12.96 -4.53
N GLU A 193 13.73 -12.64 -3.57
CA GLU A 193 14.89 -13.48 -3.24
C GLU A 193 14.50 -14.89 -2.77
N LYS A 194 13.47 -15.00 -1.92
CA LYS A 194 12.96 -16.30 -1.48
C LYS A 194 12.41 -17.13 -2.64
N ASN A 195 11.66 -16.50 -3.54
CA ASN A 195 11.16 -17.17 -4.73
C ASN A 195 12.30 -17.67 -5.61
N ARG A 196 13.37 -16.88 -5.81
CA ARG A 196 14.55 -17.34 -6.58
C ARG A 196 15.23 -18.56 -5.96
N LYS A 197 15.41 -18.58 -4.63
CA LYS A 197 16.06 -19.69 -3.91
C LYS A 197 15.22 -20.96 -3.84
N GLY A 198 13.89 -20.87 -3.99
CA GLY A 198 13.00 -22.04 -4.01
C GLY A 198 12.98 -22.79 -5.35
N TYR A 199 13.63 -22.27 -6.39
CA TYR A 199 13.78 -22.90 -7.71
C TYR A 199 15.24 -23.31 -8.02
N SER A 200 16.12 -23.31 -7.02
CA SER A 200 17.50 -23.85 -7.10
C SER A 200 17.65 -25.04 -6.17
#